data_AF-A0A952SPF2-F1
#
_entry.id   AF-A0A952SPF2-F1
#
_cell.length_a   1.000
_cell.length_b   1.000
_cell.length_c   1.000
_cell.angle_alpha   90.00
_cell.angle_beta   90.00
_cell.angle_gamma   90.00
#
_symmetry.space_group_name_H-M   'P 1'
#
loop_
_entity.id
_entity.type
_entity.pdbx_description
1 polymer ?
#
loop_
_entity_poly.entity_id
_entity_poly.type
_entity_poly.pdbx_seq_one_letter_code
_entity_poly.pdbx_strand_id
1 'polypeptide(L)' 'MSSTVGRAMLADAAQQLMVAWARARESWNDNAAAGYEKKYIEPLGPKVRSTIGAMEKLSDASASARRACGD' A
#
# COMPACT_ATOMS: atom_id res chain seq x y z
N MET A 1 2.38 -12.16 -13.21
CA MET A 1 1.78 -11.95 -11.87
C MET A 1 0.40 -11.36 -12.06
N SER A 2 -0.62 -11.89 -11.38
CA SER A 2 -1.98 -11.32 -11.43
C SER A 2 -2.02 -10.00 -10.66
N SER A 3 -2.75 -9.01 -11.17
CA SER A 3 -2.99 -7.70 -10.50
C SER A 3 -3.50 -7.88 -9.07
N THR A 4 -4.34 -8.90 -8.83
CA THR A 4 -4.85 -9.26 -7.50
C THR A 4 -3.76 -9.67 -6.53
N VAL A 5 -2.78 -10.47 -6.98
CA VAL A 5 -1.64 -10.90 -6.14
C VAL A 5 -0.78 -9.71 -5.77
N GLY A 6 -0.51 -8.81 -6.73
CA GLY A 6 0.25 -7.59 -6.46
C GLY A 6 -0.42 -6.68 -5.42
N ARG A 7 -1.76 -6.54 -5.46
CA ARG A 7 -2.50 -5.76 -4.46
C ARG A 7 -2.41 -6.39 -3.06
N ALA A 8 -2.58 -7.70 -2.97
CA ALA A 8 -2.50 -8.43 -1.71
C ALA A 8 -1.11 -8.30 -1.08
N MET A 9 -0.05 -8.47 -1.88
CA MET A 9 1.33 -8.29 -1.42
C MET A 9 1.60 -6.85 -0.94
N LEU A 10 1.08 -5.83 -1.64
CA LEU A 10 1.25 -4.44 -1.23
C LEU A 10 0.50 -4.13 0.09
N ALA A 11 -0.72 -4.64 0.24
CA ALA A 11 -1.48 -4.49 1.48
C ALA A 11 -0.78 -5.17 2.66
N ASP A 12 -0.30 -6.39 2.45
CA ASP A 12 0.42 -7.16 3.47
C ASP A 12 1.74 -6.49 3.87
N ALA A 13 2.55 -6.06 2.91
CA ALA A 13 3.79 -5.33 3.18
C ALA A 13 3.55 -4.02 3.97
N ALA A 14 2.48 -3.29 3.65
CA ALA A 14 2.10 -2.09 4.40
C ALA A 14 1.69 -2.41 5.84
N GLN A 15 0.96 -3.51 6.06
CA GLN A 15 0.61 -3.96 7.39
C GLN A 15 1.85 -4.36 8.20
N GLN A 16 2.76 -5.14 7.59
CA GLN A 16 4.02 -5.53 8.22
C GLN A 16 4.86 -4.31 8.64
N LEU A 17 4.92 -3.29 7.78
CA LEU A 17 5.59 -2.03 8.11
C LEU A 17 4.99 -1.35 9.35
N MET A 18 3.66 -1.28 9.45
CA MET A 18 3.00 -0.65 10.61
C MET A 18 3.27 -1.42 11.89
N VAL A 19 3.27 -2.76 11.84
CA VAL A 19 3.62 -3.60 12.99
C VAL A 19 5.08 -3.41 13.40
N ALA A 20 6.00 -3.38 12.42
CA ALA A 20 7.41 -3.13 12.68
C ALA A 20 7.65 -1.73 13.27
N TRP A 21 6.92 -0.72 12.77
CA TRP A 21 6.98 0.64 13.31
C TRP A 21 6.48 0.72 14.75
N ALA A 22 5.35 0.07 15.07
CA ALA A 22 4.83 0.03 16.43
C ALA A 22 5.85 -0.58 17.41
N ARG A 23 6.50 -1.68 17.02
CA ARG A 23 7.59 -2.30 17.82
C ARG A 23 8.79 -1.37 17.97
N ALA A 24 9.20 -0.68 16.89
CA ALA A 24 10.29 0.29 16.97
C ALA A 24 9.97 1.40 17.97
N ARG A 25 8.71 1.87 18.02
CA ARG A 25 8.26 2.92 18.95
C ARG A 25 8.26 2.51 20.42
N GLU A 26 8.30 1.22 20.74
CA GLU A 26 8.45 0.73 22.13
C GLU A 26 9.80 1.12 22.73
N SER A 27 10.86 1.13 21.93
CA SER A 27 12.22 1.48 22.36
C SER A 27 12.67 2.85 21.88
N TRP A 28 12.15 3.31 20.74
CA TRP A 28 12.50 4.59 20.12
C TRP A 28 11.33 5.58 20.20
N ASN A 29 11.27 6.32 21.31
CA ASN A 29 10.16 7.24 21.61
C ASN A 29 10.57 8.72 21.79
N ASP A 30 11.62 9.16 21.11
CA ASP A 30 12.09 10.54 21.17
C ASP A 30 11.43 11.45 20.09
N ASN A 31 11.85 12.71 20.07
CA ASN A 31 11.41 13.67 19.05
C ASN A 31 11.83 13.29 17.62
N ALA A 32 12.92 12.54 17.46
CA ALA A 32 13.36 12.08 16.15
C ALA A 32 12.41 10.99 15.61
N ALA A 33 11.98 10.07 16.47
CA ALA A 33 10.97 9.07 16.14
C ALA A 33 9.63 9.72 15.75
N ALA A 34 9.18 10.72 16.51
CA ALA A 34 7.96 11.48 16.17
C ALA A 34 8.09 12.23 14.83
N GLY A 35 9.26 12.83 14.56
CA GLY A 35 9.55 13.48 13.28
C GLY A 35 9.58 12.48 12.11
N TYR A 36 10.13 11.28 12.34
CA TYR A 36 10.17 10.21 11.35
C TYR A 36 8.76 9.69 11.02
N GLU A 37 7.93 9.46 12.05
CA GLU A 37 6.54 9.05 11.90
C GLU A 37 5.77 10.00 10.99
N LYS A 38 5.79 11.28 11.34
CA LYS A 38 5.08 12.33 10.63
C LYS A 38 5.56 12.51 9.19
N LYS A 39 6.88 12.39 8.97
CA LYS A 39 7.48 12.64 7.66
C LYS A 39 7.32 11.45 6.70
N TYR A 40 7.41 10.23 7.22
CA TYR A 40 7.52 9.04 6.37
C TYR A 40 6.42 8.02 6.60
N ILE A 41 6.02 7.73 7.85
CA ILE A 41 5.06 6.67 8.15
C ILE A 41 3.62 7.13 7.87
N GLU A 42 3.20 8.27 8.42
CA GLU A 42 1.82 8.78 8.25
C GLU A 42 1.42 8.95 6.76
N PRO A 43 2.29 9.49 5.88
CA PRO A 43 1.92 9.67 4.48
C PRO A 43 1.78 8.37 3.69
N LEU A 44 2.35 7.25 4.16
CA LEU A 44 2.32 5.98 3.44
C LEU A 44 0.93 5.35 3.42
N GLY A 45 0.18 5.43 4.52
CA GLY A 45 -1.15 4.83 4.61
C GLY A 45 -2.10 5.28 3.47
N PRO A 46 -2.32 6.59 3.28
CA PRO A 46 -3.12 7.11 2.17
C PRO A 46 -2.56 6.74 0.79
N LYS A 47 -1.22 6.80 0.61
CA LYS A 47 -0.56 6.47 -0.67
C LYS A 47 -0.75 5.00 -1.06
N VAL A 48 -0.60 4.08 -0.11
CA VAL A 48 -0.82 2.65 -0.33
C VAL A 48 -2.27 2.39 -0.74
N ARG A 49 -3.24 2.94 -0.01
CA ARG A 49 -4.67 2.80 -0.35
C ARG A 49 -4.99 3.34 -1.75
N SER A 50 -4.46 4.52 -2.08
CA SER A 50 -4.63 5.12 -3.41
C SER A 50 -4.03 4.23 -4.51
N THR A 51 -2.84 3.67 -4.27
CA THR A 51 -2.16 2.78 -5.22
C THR A 51 -2.96 1.49 -5.44
N ILE A 52 -3.44 0.86 -4.37
CA ILE A 52 -4.29 -0.35 -4.46
C ILE A 52 -5.55 -0.04 -5.29
N GLY A 53 -6.23 1.08 -5.01
CA GLY A 53 -7.41 1.48 -5.80
C GLY A 53 -7.10 1.77 -7.27
N ALA A 54 -5.92 2.32 -7.58
CA ALA A 54 -5.48 2.51 -8.97
C ALA A 54 -5.22 1.16 -9.67
N MET A 55 -4.63 0.20 -8.96
CA MET A 55 -4.40 -1.16 -9.48
C MET A 55 -5.72 -1.89 -9.77
N GLU A 56 -6.77 -1.69 -8.97
CA GLU A 56 -8.11 -2.22 -9.24
C GLU A 56 -8.68 -1.64 -10.54
N LYS A 57 -8.67 -0.32 -10.68
CA LYS A 57 -9.16 0.36 -11.89
C LYS A 57 -8.43 -0.11 -13.15
N LEU A 58 -7.10 -0.28 -13.08
CA LEU A 58 -6.31 -0.80 -14.20
C LEU A 58 -6.67 -2.24 -14.55
N SER A 59 -6.92 -3.07 -13.54
CA SER A 59 -7.36 -4.45 -13.73
C SER A 59 -8.71 -4.50 -14.44
N ASP A 60 -9.66 -3.66 -14.01
CA ASP A 60 -11.00 -3.59 -14.59
C ASP A 60 -10.98 -3.06 -16.02
N ALA A 61 -10.22 -2.00 -16.28
CA ALA A 61 -10.03 -1.45 -17.62
C ALA A 61 -9.41 -2.48 -18.57
N SER A 62 -8.40 -3.23 -18.11
CA SER A 62 -7.76 -4.28 -18.90
C SER A 62 -8.72 -5.43 -19.20
N ALA A 63 -9.55 -5.83 -18.23
CA ALA A 63 -10.57 -6.86 -18.43
C ALA A 63 -11.66 -6.40 -19.40
N SER A 64 -12.06 -5.13 -19.32
CA SER A 64 -13.03 -4.52 -20.24
C SER A 64 -12.50 -4.49 -21.67
N ALA A 65 -11.26 -4.03 -21.88
CA ALA A 65 -10.62 -3.99 -23.20
C ALA A 65 -10.51 -5.39 -23.83
N ARG A 66 -10.16 -6.42 -23.03
CA ARG A 66 -10.12 -7.81 -23.51
C ARG A 66 -11.47 -8.31 -23.98
N ARG A 67 -12.57 -7.93 -23.30
CA ARG A 67 -13.93 -8.27 -23.75
C ARG A 67 -14.28 -7.56 -25.05
N ALA A 68 -13.98 -6.26 -25.14
CA ALA A 68 -14.28 -5.45 -26.31
C ALA A 68 -13.51 -5.83 -27.59
N CYS A 69 -12.38 -6.55 -27.48
CA CYS A 69 -11.62 -7.07 -28.62
C CYS A 69 -11.81 -8.58 -28.86
N GLY A 70 -12.54 -9.26 -27.97
CA GLY A 70 -12.84 -10.70 -28.07
C GLY A 70 -14.24 -10.98 -28.63
N ASP A 71 -15.14 -10.00 -28.58
CA ASP A 71 -16.30 -9.85 -29.47
C ASP A 71 -15.88 -9.09 -30.76
#